data_AF-A0A349YRN2-F1
#
_entry.id   AF-A0A349YRN2-F1
#
_cell.length_a   1.000
_cell.length_b   1.000
_cell.length_c   1.000
_cell.angle_alpha   90.00
_cell.angle_beta   90.00
_cell.angle_gamma   90.00
#
_symmetry.space_group_name_H-M   'P 1'
#
loop_
_entity.id
_entity.type
_entity.pdbx_description
1 polymer ?
#
loop_
_entity_poly.entity_id
_entity_poly.type
_entity_poly.pdbx_seq_one_letter_code
_entity_poly.pdbx_strand_id
1 'polypeptide(L)'
;MLFLRRNWLDIINSLKKDKTQRADVDFSQDWFVENYTNSLKNYSLDQLACFYNSFLGHWMQPVDDDGLNYHQGLSVFNAVLNFSSKMLKLEKNEKIVCRFHSLLRWHDVTSCLGEDLFTSAFIASIDVVRLHSRKNFLWEAIVDTDKGRLNAMMKRPISDNHFHLFGSSMIFEINWLGLMNNLASSKDKLKQPFACLKHGPSICKDTENMTMYSLLGKAAAIRMLLYLYITDEHISNQFKQTVINVCQSTDNKMLIDLLRDIDSTIQGLKNGENIADYAMQNSPEDVAAKHPCQMMSYFSGERYIMYSMFKRIFSNRCDNAYSLLFYMYLVLRTQIRQEFVHANEVLGLKNFQYYNKAKDTGYKNGVFYYKLSILSAVNQFIFRKNRKLEIRILPPQGNDFGNDINRMCDIFRTFGENKSKCITDKTPYFIIHFVKRKDISKNQQYRHKELRDTIKKTALAIAKYKRSYDRTNENLVGVDAAGAELNTRPEVFSQAFRYLRQYVTGIKFTYHIGEDFLDVVDGLRAVDELLRFCKWSKQDRLGHAFVLGLDVVQYYERRSYWIALPLQVLVDNIVWLRHRASALGNIAVEKELDKLYNEYFHELYNMSSEDYPCEAYYQSWLLRGDN
;
A
#
# COMPACT_ATOMS: atom_id res chain seq x y z
N MET A 1 -7.08 -13.78 12.77
CA MET A 1 -6.00 -12.78 12.55
C MET A 1 -5.42 -12.22 13.85
N LEU A 2 -6.12 -12.30 15.00
CA LEU A 2 -5.63 -11.69 16.25
C LEU A 2 -4.29 -12.17 16.78
N PHE A 3 -3.96 -13.44 16.62
CA PHE A 3 -2.71 -13.95 17.17
C PHE A 3 -1.51 -13.18 16.60
N LEU A 4 -1.61 -12.69 15.36
CA LEU A 4 -0.59 -11.82 14.75
C LEU A 4 -0.60 -10.35 15.24
N ARG A 5 -1.52 -10.00 16.15
CA ARG A 5 -1.59 -8.71 16.86
C ARG A 5 -1.08 -8.78 18.30
N ARG A 6 -0.59 -9.94 18.75
CA ARG A 6 -0.04 -10.11 20.10
C ARG A 6 1.18 -9.21 20.31
N ASN A 7 1.35 -8.69 21.53
CA ASN A 7 2.50 -7.87 21.86
C ASN A 7 3.79 -8.73 21.75
N TRP A 8 4.77 -8.24 20.98
CA TRP A 8 6.02 -8.95 20.76
C TRP A 8 6.80 -9.17 22.06
N LEU A 9 6.66 -8.28 23.04
CA LEU A 9 7.32 -8.37 24.34
C LEU A 9 6.75 -9.52 25.17
N ASP A 10 5.42 -9.71 25.14
CA ASP A 10 4.77 -10.87 25.77
C ASP A 10 5.25 -12.18 25.15
N ILE A 11 5.45 -12.18 23.82
CA ILE A 11 5.93 -13.36 23.11
C ILE A 11 7.33 -13.73 23.59
N ILE A 12 8.29 -12.81 23.53
CA ILE A 12 9.67 -13.11 23.91
C ILE A 12 9.81 -13.42 25.40
N ASN A 13 9.03 -12.77 26.28
CA ASN A 13 9.05 -13.05 27.71
C ASN A 13 8.47 -14.43 28.04
N SER A 14 7.56 -14.95 27.22
CA SER A 14 7.03 -16.30 27.38
C SER A 14 8.04 -17.41 27.08
N LEU A 15 9.20 -17.10 26.49
CA LEU A 15 10.23 -18.10 26.16
C LEU A 15 10.73 -18.89 27.39
N LYS A 16 10.72 -18.25 28.57
CA LYS A 16 11.11 -18.85 29.86
C LYS A 16 10.02 -19.71 30.49
N LYS A 17 8.78 -19.64 29.97
CA LYS A 17 7.64 -20.41 30.48
C LYS A 17 7.58 -21.81 29.87
N ASP A 18 6.83 -22.68 30.54
CA ASP A 18 6.46 -24.00 30.03
C ASP A 18 5.72 -23.88 28.69
N LYS A 19 5.88 -24.88 27.81
CA LYS A 19 5.33 -24.84 26.44
C LYS A 19 3.83 -24.54 26.40
N THR A 20 3.07 -25.08 27.35
CA THR A 20 1.61 -24.88 27.45
C THR A 20 1.22 -23.45 27.82
N GLN A 21 2.13 -22.66 28.37
CA GLN A 21 1.93 -21.26 28.80
C GLN A 21 2.61 -20.26 27.86
N ARG A 22 3.14 -20.72 26.72
CA ARG A 22 3.82 -19.85 25.75
C ARG A 22 2.83 -19.09 24.91
N ALA A 23 3.28 -17.95 24.40
CA ALA A 23 2.44 -17.02 23.66
C ALA A 23 1.94 -17.54 22.29
N ASP A 24 2.49 -18.63 21.78
CA ASP A 24 2.05 -19.32 20.58
C ASP A 24 1.00 -20.41 20.86
N VAL A 25 0.65 -20.64 22.14
CA VAL A 25 -0.30 -21.66 22.61
C VAL A 25 -1.37 -21.06 23.53
N ASP A 26 -0.97 -20.28 24.53
CA ASP A 26 -1.85 -19.76 25.59
C ASP A 26 -2.43 -18.39 25.23
N PHE A 27 -3.73 -18.36 24.95
CA PHE A 27 -4.51 -17.16 24.72
C PHE A 27 -5.61 -17.11 25.78
N SER A 28 -5.60 -16.13 26.68
CA SER A 28 -6.69 -15.98 27.64
C SER A 28 -7.94 -15.40 26.95
N GLN A 29 -9.11 -15.76 27.48
CA GLN A 29 -10.39 -15.22 27.01
C GLN A 29 -10.46 -13.70 27.19
N ASP A 30 -10.00 -13.20 28.34
CA ASP A 30 -9.97 -11.76 28.63
C ASP A 30 -9.15 -11.00 27.60
N TRP A 31 -7.94 -11.51 27.29
CA TRP A 31 -7.12 -10.94 26.24
C TRP A 31 -7.86 -10.95 24.90
N PHE A 32 -8.50 -12.05 24.52
CA PHE A 32 -9.21 -12.16 23.25
C PHE A 32 -10.37 -11.15 23.15
N VAL A 33 -11.16 -11.01 24.21
CA VAL A 33 -12.33 -10.13 24.26
C VAL A 33 -11.89 -8.66 24.23
N GLU A 34 -10.94 -8.26 25.08
CA GLU A 34 -10.39 -6.89 25.11
C GLU A 34 -9.84 -6.45 23.75
N ASN A 35 -9.15 -7.36 23.05
CA ASN A 35 -8.60 -7.10 21.73
C ASN A 35 -9.68 -6.92 20.65
N TYR A 36 -10.88 -7.48 20.83
CA TYR A 36 -11.94 -7.47 19.82
C TYR A 36 -13.04 -6.44 20.04
N THR A 37 -13.28 -5.97 21.26
CA THR A 37 -14.36 -5.03 21.56
C THR A 37 -14.34 -3.79 20.64
N ASN A 38 -13.16 -3.29 20.30
CA ASN A 38 -13.02 -2.13 19.41
C ASN A 38 -13.11 -2.45 17.91
N SER A 39 -12.72 -3.67 17.49
CA SER A 39 -12.71 -4.09 16.08
C SER A 39 -14.01 -4.79 15.64
N LEU A 40 -14.81 -5.28 16.58
CA LEU A 40 -16.05 -6.02 16.34
C LEU A 40 -17.23 -5.36 17.07
N LYS A 41 -17.39 -4.05 16.86
CA LYS A 41 -18.40 -3.21 17.56
C LYS A 41 -19.85 -3.67 17.38
N ASN A 42 -20.12 -4.54 16.41
CA ASN A 42 -21.45 -5.09 16.14
C ASN A 42 -21.77 -6.36 16.93
N TYR A 43 -20.86 -6.83 17.79
CA TYR A 43 -21.03 -8.07 18.56
C TYR A 43 -20.99 -7.80 20.06
N SER A 44 -21.80 -8.54 20.83
CA SER A 44 -21.76 -8.49 22.30
C SER A 44 -20.52 -9.20 22.86
N LEU A 45 -20.18 -8.93 24.12
CA LEU A 45 -19.08 -9.63 24.81
C LEU A 45 -19.28 -11.15 24.84
N ASP A 46 -20.52 -11.62 24.99
CA ASP A 46 -20.86 -13.05 24.95
C ASP A 46 -20.60 -13.67 23.57
N GLN A 47 -20.93 -12.95 22.49
CA GLN A 47 -20.63 -13.40 21.13
C GLN A 47 -19.12 -13.44 20.89
N LEU A 48 -18.35 -12.49 21.44
CA LEU A 48 -16.88 -12.52 21.40
C LEU A 48 -16.32 -13.73 22.16
N ALA A 49 -16.91 -14.11 23.30
CA ALA A 49 -16.55 -15.32 24.02
C ALA A 49 -16.82 -16.60 23.19
N CYS A 50 -17.93 -16.64 22.42
CA CYS A 50 -18.17 -17.74 21.48
C CYS A 50 -17.09 -17.82 20.39
N PHE A 51 -16.64 -16.68 19.86
CA PHE A 51 -15.54 -16.64 18.90
C PHE A 51 -14.21 -17.13 19.48
N TYR A 52 -13.93 -16.80 20.74
CA TYR A 52 -12.77 -17.32 21.46
C TYR A 52 -12.80 -18.85 21.58
N ASN A 53 -13.94 -19.42 21.98
CA ASN A 53 -14.10 -20.87 22.08
C ASN A 53 -13.95 -21.55 20.71
N SER A 54 -14.47 -20.93 19.64
CA SER A 54 -14.24 -21.41 18.27
C SER A 54 -12.76 -21.35 17.88
N PHE A 55 -12.06 -20.28 18.24
CA PHE A 55 -10.63 -20.11 17.97
C PHE A 55 -9.80 -21.24 18.59
N LEU A 56 -9.99 -21.51 19.89
CA LEU A 56 -9.27 -22.60 20.55
C LEU A 56 -9.73 -23.99 20.09
N GLY A 57 -11.04 -24.24 20.04
CA GLY A 57 -11.59 -25.57 19.79
C GLY A 57 -11.57 -26.02 18.34
N HIS A 58 -11.44 -25.10 17.37
CA HIS A 58 -11.51 -25.44 15.95
C HIS A 58 -10.32 -24.93 15.14
N TRP A 59 -9.84 -23.71 15.41
CA TRP A 59 -8.79 -23.12 14.58
C TRP A 59 -7.38 -23.53 15.04
N MET A 60 -7.12 -23.60 16.35
CA MET A 60 -5.80 -23.99 16.87
C MET A 60 -5.58 -25.51 16.97
N GLN A 61 -6.63 -26.31 16.77
CA GLN A 61 -6.55 -27.77 16.81
C GLN A 61 -6.06 -28.35 15.47
N PRO A 62 -5.38 -29.51 15.50
CA PRO A 62 -5.16 -30.31 14.30
C PRO A 62 -6.48 -30.85 13.74
N VAL A 63 -6.49 -31.19 12.45
CA VAL A 63 -7.60 -31.86 11.76
C VAL A 63 -7.07 -33.15 11.15
N ASP A 64 -7.75 -34.27 11.38
CA ASP A 64 -7.24 -35.59 11.01
C ASP A 64 -7.66 -36.04 9.58
N ASP A 65 -8.70 -35.43 8.99
CA ASP A 65 -9.38 -35.97 7.80
C ASP A 65 -9.25 -35.15 6.51
N ASP A 66 -8.43 -34.09 6.46
CA ASP A 66 -8.31 -33.22 5.27
C ASP A 66 -7.07 -33.48 4.40
N GLY A 67 -6.30 -34.54 4.72
CA GLY A 67 -5.10 -34.94 3.98
C GLY A 67 -3.91 -34.00 4.17
N LEU A 68 -3.94 -33.16 5.20
CA LEU A 68 -2.84 -32.31 5.63
C LEU A 68 -2.24 -32.84 6.93
N ASN A 69 -1.00 -32.44 7.21
CA ASN A 69 -0.31 -32.76 8.45
C ASN A 69 -0.17 -31.50 9.31
N TYR A 70 -0.70 -31.55 10.52
CA TYR A 70 -0.75 -30.45 11.49
C TYR A 70 0.29 -30.62 12.61
N HIS A 71 0.55 -29.55 13.38
CA HIS A 71 1.34 -29.66 14.62
C HIS A 71 0.54 -30.43 15.68
N GLN A 72 1.22 -31.27 16.47
CA GLN A 72 0.59 -32.04 17.53
C GLN A 72 0.16 -31.14 18.70
N GLY A 73 -1.16 -30.97 18.85
CA GLY A 73 -1.77 -30.16 19.91
C GLY A 73 -2.10 -28.73 19.50
N LEU A 74 -2.47 -27.90 20.49
CA LEU A 74 -2.89 -26.51 20.29
C LEU A 74 -1.73 -25.64 19.77
N SER A 75 -1.95 -24.95 18.65
CA SER A 75 -0.95 -24.04 18.08
C SER A 75 -1.55 -22.96 17.18
N VAL A 76 -0.99 -21.75 17.22
CA VAL A 76 -1.28 -20.69 16.23
C VAL A 76 -0.96 -21.11 14.79
N PHE A 77 0.01 -22.01 14.59
CA PHE A 77 0.38 -22.50 13.26
C PHE A 77 -0.70 -23.38 12.66
N ASN A 78 -1.43 -24.12 13.50
CA ASN A 78 -2.63 -24.86 13.07
C ASN A 78 -3.74 -23.89 12.65
N ALA A 79 -3.87 -22.72 13.29
CA ALA A 79 -4.84 -21.70 12.86
C ALA A 79 -4.52 -21.14 11.47
N VAL A 80 -3.24 -20.96 11.13
CA VAL A 80 -2.81 -20.59 9.77
C VAL A 80 -3.20 -21.70 8.79
N LEU A 81 -2.86 -22.95 9.10
CA LEU A 81 -3.10 -24.09 8.21
C LEU A 81 -4.60 -24.38 8.02
N ASN A 82 -5.41 -24.31 9.08
CA ASN A 82 -6.86 -24.47 9.02
C ASN A 82 -7.55 -23.40 8.17
N PHE A 83 -7.01 -22.17 8.16
CA PHE A 83 -7.49 -21.15 7.23
C PHE A 83 -7.07 -21.51 5.79
N SER A 84 -5.79 -21.84 5.59
CA SER A 84 -5.28 -22.24 4.28
C SER A 84 -6.05 -23.42 3.68
N SER A 85 -6.34 -24.47 4.44
CA SER A 85 -7.01 -25.68 3.95
C SER A 85 -8.42 -25.40 3.44
N LYS A 86 -9.13 -24.46 4.07
CA LYS A 86 -10.47 -23.99 3.67
C LYS A 86 -10.45 -23.05 2.46
N MET A 87 -9.37 -22.30 2.24
CA MET A 87 -9.29 -21.31 1.15
C MET A 87 -8.59 -21.85 -0.11
N LEU A 88 -7.58 -22.71 0.04
CA LEU A 88 -6.67 -23.12 -1.03
C LEU A 88 -6.86 -24.58 -1.46
N LYS A 89 -6.63 -24.84 -2.74
CA LYS A 89 -6.63 -26.15 -3.36
C LYS A 89 -5.38 -26.31 -4.24
N LEU A 90 -4.90 -27.55 -4.36
CA LEU A 90 -3.89 -27.92 -5.34
C LEU A 90 -4.57 -28.48 -6.60
N GLU A 91 -4.24 -27.92 -7.76
CA GLU A 91 -4.64 -28.47 -9.06
C GLU A 91 -3.74 -29.64 -9.49
N LYS A 92 -4.14 -30.36 -10.56
CA LYS A 92 -3.41 -31.55 -11.06
C LYS A 92 -1.96 -31.26 -11.48
N ASN A 93 -1.66 -30.02 -11.85
CA ASN A 93 -0.33 -29.54 -12.23
C ASN A 93 0.47 -28.96 -11.05
N GLU A 94 0.07 -29.26 -9.81
CA GLU A 94 0.64 -28.71 -8.58
C GLU A 94 0.52 -27.18 -8.43
N LYS A 95 -0.33 -26.53 -9.24
CA LYS A 95 -0.64 -25.12 -9.07
C LYS A 95 -1.56 -24.93 -7.87
N ILE A 96 -1.22 -23.96 -7.03
CA ILE A 96 -2.06 -23.54 -5.90
C ILE A 96 -3.06 -22.53 -6.41
N VAL A 97 -4.33 -22.75 -6.10
CA VAL A 97 -5.43 -21.87 -6.46
C VAL A 97 -6.31 -21.61 -5.25
N CYS A 98 -6.90 -20.42 -5.20
CA CYS A 98 -7.97 -20.09 -4.26
C CYS A 98 -9.29 -20.70 -4.75
N ARG A 99 -10.04 -21.33 -3.85
CA ARG A 99 -11.42 -21.77 -4.13
C ARG A 99 -12.28 -20.54 -4.39
N PHE A 100 -12.95 -20.49 -5.54
CA PHE A 100 -13.67 -19.29 -5.98
C PHE A 100 -14.75 -18.82 -4.99
N HIS A 101 -15.47 -19.75 -4.34
CA HIS A 101 -16.47 -19.42 -3.32
C HIS A 101 -15.89 -18.78 -2.05
N SER A 102 -14.57 -18.84 -1.88
CA SER A 102 -13.81 -18.30 -0.75
C SER A 102 -13.04 -17.03 -1.11
N LEU A 103 -13.09 -16.56 -2.36
CA LEU A 103 -12.23 -15.49 -2.87
C LEU A 103 -12.30 -14.20 -2.05
N LEU A 104 -13.49 -13.77 -1.64
CA LEU A 104 -13.65 -12.55 -0.84
C LEU A 104 -13.01 -12.70 0.54
N ARG A 105 -13.26 -13.82 1.23
CA ARG A 105 -12.66 -14.10 2.55
C ARG A 105 -11.14 -14.24 2.46
N TRP A 106 -10.66 -14.86 1.38
CA TRP A 106 -9.23 -14.93 1.07
C TRP A 106 -8.66 -13.52 0.95
N HIS A 107 -9.26 -12.69 0.09
CA HIS A 107 -8.82 -11.31 -0.14
C HIS A 107 -8.82 -10.46 1.15
N ASP A 108 -9.86 -10.54 1.97
CA ASP A 108 -9.98 -9.77 3.22
C ASP A 108 -8.81 -10.08 4.18
N VAL A 109 -8.45 -11.37 4.29
CA VAL A 109 -7.39 -11.83 5.20
C VAL A 109 -6.00 -11.58 4.60
N THR A 110 -5.80 -11.86 3.32
CA THR A 110 -4.47 -11.77 2.69
C THR A 110 -4.08 -10.34 2.32
N SER A 111 -5.03 -9.43 2.17
CA SER A 111 -4.72 -7.99 2.05
C SER A 111 -3.96 -7.48 3.28
N CYS A 112 -4.27 -8.02 4.46
CA CYS A 112 -3.58 -7.69 5.70
C CYS A 112 -2.29 -8.50 5.91
N LEU A 113 -2.33 -9.81 5.68
CA LEU A 113 -1.26 -10.74 6.12
C LEU A 113 -0.29 -11.18 5.01
N GLY A 114 -0.68 -10.99 3.75
CA GLY A 114 0.00 -11.50 2.57
C GLY A 114 -0.37 -12.96 2.27
N GLU A 115 -0.43 -13.29 0.99
CA GLU A 115 -0.78 -14.65 0.53
C GLU A 115 0.31 -15.68 0.88
N ASP A 116 1.58 -15.28 0.83
CA ASP A 116 2.73 -16.16 1.05
C ASP A 116 2.75 -16.82 2.44
N LEU A 117 2.14 -16.20 3.46
CA LEU A 117 2.00 -16.81 4.78
C LEU A 117 1.20 -18.14 4.67
N PHE A 118 0.08 -18.08 3.97
CA PHE A 118 -0.88 -19.17 3.88
C PHE A 118 -0.49 -20.20 2.84
N THR A 119 0.06 -19.78 1.69
CA THR A 119 0.55 -20.70 0.66
C THR A 119 1.77 -21.48 1.17
N SER A 120 2.73 -20.85 1.85
CA SER A 120 3.87 -21.57 2.44
C SER A 120 3.44 -22.59 3.49
N ALA A 121 2.49 -22.25 4.37
CA ALA A 121 1.95 -23.19 5.35
C ALA A 121 1.24 -24.39 4.68
N PHE A 122 0.39 -24.11 3.69
CA PHE A 122 -0.38 -25.14 2.98
C PHE A 122 0.54 -26.14 2.26
N ILE A 123 1.50 -25.62 1.50
CA ILE A 123 2.47 -26.44 0.76
C ILE A 123 3.34 -27.24 1.73
N ALA A 124 3.85 -26.61 2.80
CA ALA A 124 4.68 -27.28 3.78
C ALA A 124 3.98 -28.50 4.38
N SER A 125 2.71 -28.36 4.74
CA SER A 125 1.91 -29.46 5.27
C SER A 125 1.71 -30.60 4.25
N ILE A 126 1.36 -30.26 3.00
CA ILE A 126 1.23 -31.25 1.90
C ILE A 126 2.55 -32.00 1.69
N ASP A 127 3.67 -31.28 1.67
CA ASP A 127 4.98 -31.87 1.42
C ASP A 127 5.48 -32.74 2.58
N VAL A 128 5.01 -32.51 3.82
CA VAL A 128 5.23 -33.46 4.93
C VAL A 128 4.51 -34.77 4.65
N VAL A 129 3.21 -34.72 4.28
CA VAL A 129 2.41 -35.93 3.96
C VAL A 129 3.02 -36.68 2.77
N ARG A 130 3.45 -35.96 1.74
CA ARG A 130 4.04 -36.54 0.51
C ARG A 130 5.52 -36.93 0.64
N LEU A 131 6.15 -36.68 1.80
CA LEU A 131 7.59 -36.86 2.00
C LEU A 131 8.44 -36.13 0.93
N HIS A 132 7.95 -34.98 0.44
CA HIS A 132 8.56 -34.24 -0.65
C HIS A 132 9.52 -33.16 -0.14
N SER A 133 10.68 -33.04 -0.78
CA SER A 133 11.63 -31.94 -0.51
C SER A 133 11.57 -30.89 -1.62
N ARG A 134 10.74 -29.87 -1.40
CA ARG A 134 10.56 -28.77 -2.36
C ARG A 134 11.82 -27.94 -2.54
N LYS A 135 12.14 -27.68 -3.80
CA LYS A 135 13.23 -26.77 -4.23
C LYS A 135 12.71 -25.52 -4.95
N ASN A 136 11.45 -25.53 -5.39
CA ASN A 136 10.85 -24.45 -6.17
C ASN A 136 9.91 -23.58 -5.32
N PHE A 137 10.23 -22.29 -5.20
CA PHE A 137 9.48 -21.29 -4.44
C PHE A 137 8.94 -20.13 -5.31
N LEU A 138 8.78 -20.37 -6.62
CA LEU A 138 8.48 -19.36 -7.63
C LEU A 138 6.99 -19.22 -7.96
N TRP A 139 6.08 -19.56 -7.04
CA TRP A 139 4.63 -19.39 -7.29
C TRP A 139 4.24 -17.92 -7.45
N GLU A 140 3.10 -17.64 -8.06
CA GLU A 140 2.65 -16.27 -8.30
C GLU A 140 2.36 -15.54 -6.97
N ALA A 141 2.67 -14.24 -6.89
CA ALA A 141 2.38 -13.42 -5.69
C ALA A 141 0.89 -13.21 -5.44
N ILE A 142 0.06 -13.41 -6.47
CA ILE A 142 -1.41 -13.45 -6.39
C ILE A 142 -1.81 -14.79 -6.96
N VAL A 143 -2.41 -15.66 -6.15
CA VAL A 143 -2.87 -16.97 -6.58
C VAL A 143 -4.09 -16.85 -7.49
N ASP A 144 -4.16 -17.70 -8.52
CA ASP A 144 -5.34 -17.81 -9.38
C ASP A 144 -6.52 -18.40 -8.60
N THR A 145 -7.71 -18.33 -9.21
CA THR A 145 -8.89 -19.04 -8.71
C THR A 145 -9.09 -20.37 -9.43
N ASP A 146 -9.81 -21.31 -8.82
CA ASP A 146 -10.28 -22.53 -9.51
C ASP A 146 -11.41 -22.27 -10.54
N LYS A 147 -11.80 -20.99 -10.76
CA LYS A 147 -12.81 -20.60 -11.74
C LYS A 147 -12.19 -20.33 -13.11
N GLY A 148 -12.05 -21.39 -13.91
CA GLY A 148 -11.46 -21.32 -15.25
C GLY A 148 -12.04 -20.23 -16.18
N ARG A 149 -13.35 -19.94 -16.12
CA ARG A 149 -13.98 -18.86 -16.92
C ARG A 149 -13.44 -17.47 -16.56
N LEU A 150 -13.26 -17.18 -15.27
CA LEU A 150 -12.70 -15.90 -14.83
C LEU A 150 -11.25 -15.77 -15.28
N ASN A 151 -10.45 -16.82 -15.07
CA ASN A 151 -9.06 -16.85 -15.51
C ASN A 151 -8.94 -16.65 -17.04
N ALA A 152 -9.85 -17.23 -17.83
CA ALA A 152 -9.92 -17.01 -19.27
C ALA A 152 -10.30 -15.58 -19.66
N MET A 153 -11.24 -14.95 -18.93
CA MET A 153 -11.57 -13.53 -19.12
C MET A 153 -10.36 -12.64 -18.83
N MET A 154 -9.62 -12.93 -17.76
CA MET A 154 -8.41 -12.20 -17.36
C MET A 154 -7.21 -12.40 -18.31
N LYS A 155 -7.33 -13.25 -19.35
CA LYS A 155 -6.35 -13.40 -20.44
C LYS A 155 -6.68 -12.55 -21.67
N ARG A 156 -7.87 -11.94 -21.74
CA ARG A 156 -8.27 -11.06 -22.87
C ARG A 156 -7.44 -9.77 -22.89
N PRO A 157 -7.40 -9.03 -24.00
CA PRO A 157 -6.82 -7.69 -24.05
C PRO A 157 -7.44 -6.77 -22.99
N ILE A 158 -6.62 -6.04 -22.23
CA ILE A 158 -7.06 -5.07 -21.22
C ILE A 158 -6.17 -3.83 -21.32
N SER A 159 -6.78 -2.66 -21.25
CA SER A 159 -6.07 -1.40 -21.08
C SER A 159 -6.28 -0.93 -19.65
N ASP A 160 -5.19 -0.71 -18.93
CA ASP A 160 -5.23 -0.03 -17.63
C ASP A 160 -4.88 1.44 -17.86
N ASN A 161 -5.87 2.28 -17.61
CA ASN A 161 -5.80 3.72 -17.89
C ASN A 161 -5.61 4.53 -16.59
N HIS A 162 -5.44 3.85 -15.44
CA HIS A 162 -5.25 4.44 -14.12
C HIS A 162 -4.16 3.68 -13.34
N PHE A 163 -2.89 3.84 -13.77
CA PHE A 163 -1.78 3.10 -13.16
C PHE A 163 -0.75 4.02 -12.50
N HIS A 164 -0.63 3.93 -11.17
CA HIS A 164 0.44 4.62 -10.44
C HIS A 164 1.65 3.70 -10.31
N LEU A 165 2.81 4.08 -10.88
CA LEU A 165 3.98 3.19 -10.99
C LEU A 165 4.37 2.56 -9.66
N PHE A 166 4.75 3.38 -8.68
CA PHE A 166 5.20 2.89 -7.38
C PHE A 166 4.06 2.36 -6.51
N GLY A 167 2.85 2.90 -6.67
CA GLY A 167 1.66 2.41 -5.97
C GLY A 167 1.22 1.00 -6.39
N SER A 168 1.59 0.58 -7.61
CA SER A 168 1.24 -0.73 -8.18
C SER A 168 2.37 -1.76 -8.05
N SER A 169 3.49 -1.39 -7.42
CA SER A 169 4.60 -2.31 -7.16
C SER A 169 4.26 -3.31 -6.05
N MET A 170 5.07 -4.36 -5.91
CA MET A 170 5.05 -5.23 -4.71
C MET A 170 5.67 -4.48 -3.53
N ILE A 171 4.92 -3.49 -3.03
CA ILE A 171 5.46 -2.42 -2.19
C ILE A 171 6.02 -2.98 -0.89
N PHE A 172 5.33 -3.92 -0.26
CA PHE A 172 5.81 -4.52 0.97
C PHE A 172 7.00 -5.42 0.68
N GLU A 173 6.90 -6.32 -0.30
CA GLU A 173 7.89 -7.38 -0.56
C GLU A 173 9.25 -6.78 -0.92
N ILE A 174 9.27 -5.71 -1.73
CA ILE A 174 10.52 -5.06 -2.14
C ILE A 174 11.10 -4.22 -1.01
N ASN A 175 10.26 -3.49 -0.26
CA ASN A 175 10.75 -2.76 0.91
C ASN A 175 11.30 -3.73 1.96
N TRP A 176 10.58 -4.81 2.24
CA TRP A 176 11.01 -5.87 3.15
C TRP A 176 12.35 -6.46 2.72
N LEU A 177 12.47 -6.83 1.44
CA LEU A 177 13.69 -7.38 0.88
C LEU A 177 14.88 -6.42 1.05
N GLY A 178 14.71 -5.14 0.65
CA GLY A 178 15.76 -4.14 0.77
C GLY A 178 16.12 -3.78 2.20
N LEU A 179 15.20 -3.90 3.14
CA LEU A 179 15.43 -3.61 4.56
C LEU A 179 16.05 -4.79 5.32
N MET A 180 15.64 -6.02 5.03
CA MET A 180 16.17 -7.24 5.67
C MET A 180 17.61 -7.55 5.27
N ASN A 181 18.06 -7.04 4.12
CA ASN A 181 19.39 -7.33 3.57
C ASN A 181 20.42 -6.19 3.75
N ASN A 182 19.99 -5.01 4.19
CA ASN A 182 20.83 -3.81 4.32
C ASN A 182 20.34 -2.96 5.51
N LEU A 183 20.45 -3.46 6.75
CA LEU A 183 19.79 -2.85 7.91
C LEU A 183 20.38 -1.47 8.22
N ALA A 184 21.70 -1.33 8.25
CA ALA A 184 22.39 -0.11 8.67
C ALA A 184 21.97 1.16 7.89
N SER A 185 21.76 1.01 6.58
CA SER A 185 21.36 2.09 5.66
C SER A 185 19.96 2.71 5.93
N SER A 186 19.14 2.05 6.75
CA SER A 186 17.76 2.45 7.07
C SER A 186 17.63 3.15 8.42
N LYS A 187 18.69 3.11 9.25
CA LYS A 187 18.74 3.65 10.61
C LYS A 187 18.25 5.09 10.71
N ASP A 188 18.73 5.97 9.84
CA ASP A 188 18.37 7.39 9.87
C ASP A 188 17.02 7.70 9.24
N LYS A 189 16.48 6.77 8.44
CA LYS A 189 15.23 6.93 7.69
C LYS A 189 14.00 6.46 8.49
N LEU A 190 14.19 5.53 9.43
CA LEU A 190 13.11 4.85 10.17
C LEU A 190 13.11 5.19 11.67
N LYS A 191 13.41 6.45 12.02
CA LYS A 191 13.47 6.94 13.42
C LYS A 191 12.11 7.18 14.06
N GLN A 192 11.05 7.35 13.26
CA GLN A 192 9.71 7.60 13.79
C GLN A 192 9.04 6.28 14.19
N PRO A 193 8.15 6.28 15.20
CA PRO A 193 7.24 5.17 15.45
C PRO A 193 6.28 4.95 14.28
N PHE A 194 5.75 3.73 14.19
CA PHE A 194 4.71 3.30 13.25
C PHE A 194 3.44 4.15 13.36
N ALA A 195 2.85 4.54 12.23
CA ALA A 195 1.66 5.38 12.19
C ALA A 195 0.39 4.63 12.64
N CYS A 196 0.32 3.32 12.39
CA CYS A 196 -0.76 2.44 12.82
C CYS A 196 -0.75 2.20 14.33
N LEU A 197 0.40 2.31 15.00
CA LEU A 197 0.45 2.26 16.47
C LEU A 197 -0.22 3.50 17.11
N LYS A 198 -0.27 4.63 16.39
CA LYS A 198 -0.92 5.87 16.88
C LYS A 198 -2.45 5.85 16.78
N HIS A 199 -3.01 4.98 15.92
CA HIS A 199 -4.45 4.91 15.65
C HIS A 199 -5.04 3.49 15.79
N GLY A 200 -4.22 2.53 16.21
CA GLY A 200 -4.59 1.13 16.44
C GLY A 200 -5.18 0.88 17.83
N PRO A 201 -5.73 -0.32 18.10
CA PRO A 201 -6.25 -0.67 19.41
C PRO A 201 -5.18 -0.57 20.50
N SER A 202 -5.62 -0.25 21.73
CA SER A 202 -4.82 0.17 22.90
C SER A 202 -3.68 -0.76 23.38
N ILE A 203 -3.49 -1.93 22.74
CA ILE A 203 -2.47 -2.94 23.06
C ILE A 203 -1.06 -2.54 22.56
N CYS A 204 -0.95 -1.50 21.75
CA CYS A 204 0.33 -1.03 21.23
C CYS A 204 1.09 -0.05 22.16
N LYS A 205 0.53 0.30 23.34
CA LYS A 205 1.09 1.32 24.25
C LYS A 205 2.55 1.09 24.64
N ASP A 206 2.95 -0.16 24.91
CA ASP A 206 4.34 -0.48 25.26
C ASP A 206 5.32 -0.41 24.07
N THR A 207 4.78 -0.32 22.85
CA THR A 207 5.52 -0.23 21.59
C THR A 207 5.48 1.16 20.96
N GLU A 208 4.63 2.06 21.47
CA GLU A 208 4.44 3.43 20.96
C GLU A 208 5.74 4.24 20.90
N ASN A 209 6.70 3.91 21.78
CA ASN A 209 7.97 4.62 21.90
C ASN A 209 9.13 3.97 21.12
N MET A 210 8.93 2.77 20.54
CA MET A 210 9.97 2.15 19.71
C MET A 210 9.96 2.72 18.29
N THR A 211 11.16 2.88 17.73
CA THR A 211 11.30 3.30 16.34
C THR A 211 10.95 2.14 15.38
N MET A 212 10.49 2.47 14.17
CA MET A 212 10.33 1.48 13.10
C MET A 212 11.61 0.67 12.87
N TYR A 213 12.77 1.33 12.92
CA TYR A 213 14.08 0.68 12.81
C TYR A 213 14.30 -0.41 13.87
N SER A 214 13.90 -0.15 15.11
CA SER A 214 14.09 -1.08 16.23
C SER A 214 13.32 -2.39 16.02
N LEU A 215 12.05 -2.30 15.64
CA LEU A 215 11.20 -3.47 15.38
C LEU A 215 11.63 -4.21 14.11
N LEU A 216 12.05 -3.47 13.08
CA LEU A 216 12.66 -4.04 11.88
C LEU A 216 13.95 -4.81 12.21
N GLY A 217 14.82 -4.26 13.06
CA GLY A 217 16.06 -4.90 13.47
C GLY A 217 15.82 -6.22 14.23
N LYS A 218 14.81 -6.25 15.13
CA LYS A 218 14.38 -7.50 15.76
C LYS A 218 13.94 -8.53 14.72
N ALA A 219 13.12 -8.13 13.75
CA ALA A 219 12.67 -9.02 12.68
C ALA A 219 13.85 -9.53 11.82
N ALA A 220 14.81 -8.67 11.49
CA ALA A 220 16.01 -9.04 10.72
C ALA A 220 16.91 -10.04 11.47
N ALA A 221 17.11 -9.83 12.79
CA ALA A 221 17.87 -10.74 13.63
C ALA A 221 17.21 -12.12 13.72
N ILE A 222 15.88 -12.17 13.89
CA ILE A 222 15.14 -13.43 13.87
C ILE A 222 15.23 -14.08 12.49
N ARG A 223 15.01 -13.33 11.40
CA ARG A 223 15.08 -13.85 10.02
C ARG A 223 16.42 -14.52 9.72
N MET A 224 17.51 -13.85 10.10
CA MET A 224 18.87 -14.38 9.98
C MET A 224 19.04 -15.68 10.77
N LEU A 225 18.61 -15.69 12.03
CA LEU A 225 18.70 -16.88 12.88
C LEU A 225 17.88 -18.06 12.33
N LEU A 226 16.67 -17.81 11.82
CA LEU A 226 15.83 -18.84 11.22
C LEU A 226 16.46 -19.39 9.94
N TYR A 227 17.03 -18.54 9.10
CA TYR A 227 17.77 -18.97 7.92
C TYR A 227 18.94 -19.88 8.31
N LEU A 228 19.76 -19.46 9.27
CA LEU A 228 20.85 -20.26 9.80
C LEU A 228 20.34 -21.59 10.38
N TYR A 229 19.24 -21.60 11.14
CA TYR A 229 18.67 -22.84 11.68
C TYR A 229 18.22 -23.82 10.58
N ILE A 230 17.78 -23.30 9.44
CA ILE A 230 17.40 -24.13 8.29
C ILE A 230 18.64 -24.70 7.59
N THR A 231 19.73 -23.92 7.46
CA THR A 231 20.91 -24.28 6.67
C THR A 231 22.03 -24.95 7.47
N ASP A 232 22.25 -24.51 8.71
CA ASP A 232 23.29 -24.94 9.63
C ASP A 232 22.87 -24.71 11.10
N GLU A 233 22.35 -25.76 11.73
CA GLU A 233 21.87 -25.69 13.11
C GLU A 233 23.00 -25.36 14.11
N HIS A 234 24.25 -25.77 13.85
CA HIS A 234 25.37 -25.51 14.74
C HIS A 234 25.68 -24.01 14.80
N ILE A 235 25.80 -23.36 13.64
CA ILE A 235 26.01 -21.91 13.56
C ILE A 235 24.81 -21.18 14.19
N SER A 236 23.58 -21.61 13.89
CA SER A 236 22.40 -20.97 14.45
C SER A 236 22.39 -20.95 15.98
N ASN A 237 22.85 -22.02 16.64
CA ASN A 237 22.89 -22.11 18.09
C ASN A 237 23.89 -21.12 18.71
N GLN A 238 24.96 -20.76 18.00
CA GLN A 238 25.92 -19.74 18.45
C GLN A 238 25.29 -18.35 18.50
N PHE A 239 24.38 -18.04 17.58
CA PHE A 239 23.70 -16.74 17.50
C PHE A 239 22.39 -16.67 18.31
N LYS A 240 21.86 -17.81 18.76
CA LYS A 240 20.54 -17.91 19.43
C LYS A 240 20.40 -16.94 20.61
N GLN A 241 21.39 -16.91 21.51
CA GLN A 241 21.34 -16.04 22.68
C GLN A 241 21.45 -14.55 22.30
N THR A 242 22.31 -14.20 21.35
CA THR A 242 22.44 -12.83 20.83
C THR A 242 21.11 -12.31 20.29
N VAL A 243 20.41 -13.13 19.50
CA VAL A 243 19.10 -12.75 18.94
C VAL A 243 18.03 -12.66 20.02
N ILE A 244 18.05 -13.53 21.03
CA ILE A 244 17.16 -13.39 22.19
C ILE A 244 17.40 -12.06 22.91
N ASN A 245 18.66 -11.67 23.13
CA ASN A 245 19.01 -10.40 23.76
C ASN A 245 18.52 -9.19 22.92
N VAL A 246 18.68 -9.24 21.59
CA VAL A 246 18.12 -8.26 20.65
C VAL A 246 16.60 -8.17 20.80
N CYS A 247 15.92 -9.31 20.88
CA CYS A 247 14.47 -9.38 21.00
C CYS A 247 13.98 -8.85 22.35
N GLN A 248 14.69 -9.08 23.44
CA GLN A 248 14.33 -8.61 24.79
C GLN A 248 14.63 -7.11 25.02
N SER A 249 15.58 -6.52 24.29
CA SER A 249 15.97 -5.13 24.50
C SER A 249 14.85 -4.14 24.15
N THR A 250 14.48 -3.28 25.10
CA THR A 250 13.53 -2.17 24.92
C THR A 250 14.23 -0.81 24.73
N ASP A 251 15.54 -0.74 25.01
CA ASP A 251 16.35 0.46 24.83
C ASP A 251 16.85 0.58 23.39
N ASN A 252 16.44 1.65 22.69
CA ASN A 252 16.81 1.90 21.30
C ASN A 252 18.34 2.04 21.08
N LYS A 253 19.10 2.61 22.02
CA LYS A 253 20.55 2.77 21.89
C LYS A 253 21.26 1.43 22.03
N MET A 254 20.95 0.67 23.08
CA MET A 254 21.51 -0.66 23.28
C MET A 254 21.18 -1.59 22.10
N LEU A 255 19.95 -1.50 21.59
CA LEU A 255 19.51 -2.28 20.43
C LEU A 255 20.32 -1.93 19.17
N ILE A 256 20.60 -0.65 18.92
CA ILE A 256 21.43 -0.23 17.78
C ILE A 256 22.80 -0.90 17.82
N ASP A 257 23.42 -1.01 19.00
CA ASP A 257 24.73 -1.63 19.15
C ASP A 257 24.67 -3.14 18.89
N LEU A 258 23.69 -3.84 19.48
CA LEU A 258 23.47 -5.27 19.22
C LEU A 258 23.20 -5.58 17.75
N LEU A 259 22.56 -4.66 17.02
CA LEU A 259 22.25 -4.84 15.60
C LEU A 259 23.46 -4.69 14.68
N ARG A 260 24.60 -4.16 15.16
CA ARG A 260 25.82 -4.04 14.34
C ARG A 260 26.38 -5.41 13.98
N ASP A 261 26.45 -6.32 14.94
CA ASP A 261 26.94 -7.69 14.72
C ASP A 261 25.98 -8.50 13.83
N ILE A 262 24.68 -8.27 14.01
CA ILE A 262 23.63 -8.86 13.16
C ILE A 262 23.78 -8.38 11.71
N ASP A 263 23.91 -7.07 11.47
CA ASP A 263 24.06 -6.53 10.12
C ASP A 263 25.36 -7.02 9.46
N SER A 264 26.47 -7.07 10.21
CA SER A 264 27.74 -7.64 9.74
C SER A 264 27.58 -9.10 9.30
N THR A 265 26.89 -9.91 10.10
CA THR A 265 26.61 -11.32 9.77
C THR A 265 25.73 -11.43 8.52
N ILE A 266 24.67 -10.60 8.41
CA ILE A 266 23.81 -10.54 7.23
C ILE A 266 24.60 -10.17 5.96
N GLN A 267 25.52 -9.20 6.05
CA GLN A 267 26.39 -8.87 4.91
C GLN A 267 27.33 -10.02 4.57
N GLY A 268 27.86 -10.73 5.56
CA GLY A 268 28.70 -11.92 5.34
C GLY A 268 27.97 -13.07 4.64
N LEU A 269 26.66 -13.22 4.85
CA LEU A 269 25.85 -14.22 4.14
C LEU A 269 25.59 -13.88 2.67
N LYS A 270 25.80 -12.63 2.25
CA LYS A 270 25.67 -12.21 0.85
C LYS A 270 26.98 -12.53 0.12
N ASN A 271 27.05 -13.74 -0.46
CA ASN A 271 28.19 -14.22 -1.25
C ASN A 271 28.39 -13.46 -2.59
N GLY A 272 28.81 -12.20 -2.55
CA GLY A 272 29.24 -11.43 -3.72
C GLY A 272 28.52 -10.10 -3.92
N GLU A 273 29.08 -9.27 -4.80
CA GLU A 273 28.49 -8.00 -5.20
C GLU A 273 27.20 -8.25 -6.02
N ASN A 274 26.08 -7.67 -5.59
CA ASN A 274 24.75 -7.73 -6.23
C ASN A 274 23.80 -8.89 -5.86
N ILE A 275 24.03 -9.62 -4.77
CA ILE A 275 22.99 -10.53 -4.24
C ILE A 275 21.85 -9.71 -3.60
N ALA A 276 20.63 -9.96 -4.09
CA ALA A 276 19.40 -9.28 -3.65
C ALA A 276 18.88 -9.78 -2.30
N ASP A 277 19.03 -11.08 -2.03
CA ASP A 277 18.64 -11.72 -0.76
C ASP A 277 19.66 -12.78 -0.37
N TYR A 278 20.14 -12.76 0.87
CA TYR A 278 21.01 -13.84 1.35
C TYR A 278 20.30 -15.20 1.43
N ALA A 279 18.96 -15.21 1.51
CA ALA A 279 18.15 -16.42 1.58
C ALA A 279 17.66 -16.92 0.22
N MET A 280 18.03 -16.24 -0.88
CA MET A 280 17.54 -16.55 -2.22
C MET A 280 17.80 -18.01 -2.60
N GLN A 281 16.78 -18.69 -3.11
CA GLN A 281 16.93 -20.05 -3.62
C GLN A 281 17.20 -20.03 -5.11
N ASN A 282 18.10 -20.91 -5.56
CA ASN A 282 18.36 -21.10 -6.99
C ASN A 282 17.06 -21.53 -7.67
N SER A 283 16.76 -20.90 -8.82
CA SER A 283 15.64 -21.34 -9.64
C SER A 283 15.94 -22.76 -10.16
N PRO A 284 14.96 -23.68 -10.17
CA PRO A 284 15.15 -24.98 -10.81
C PRO A 284 15.57 -24.78 -12.28
N GLU A 285 16.49 -25.60 -12.76
CA GLU A 285 17.00 -25.56 -14.15
C GLU A 285 15.88 -25.62 -15.20
N ASP A 286 14.76 -26.27 -14.85
CA ASP A 286 13.58 -26.45 -15.71
C ASP A 286 12.66 -25.22 -15.83
N VAL A 287 12.85 -24.19 -15.00
CA VAL A 287 12.08 -22.94 -15.14
C VAL A 287 12.70 -22.15 -16.27
N ALA A 288 12.14 -22.31 -17.47
CA ALA A 288 12.59 -21.61 -18.68
C ALA A 288 12.97 -20.15 -18.37
N ALA A 289 14.15 -19.74 -18.86
CA ALA A 289 14.83 -18.42 -18.74
C ALA A 289 13.97 -17.16 -19.03
N LYS A 290 12.67 -17.35 -19.25
CA LYS A 290 11.71 -16.51 -19.98
C LYS A 290 10.34 -16.46 -19.32
N HIS A 291 10.11 -17.22 -18.24
CA HIS A 291 8.79 -17.32 -17.62
C HIS A 291 8.52 -16.09 -16.74
N PRO A 292 7.32 -15.48 -16.76
CA PRO A 292 6.98 -14.31 -15.92
C PRO A 292 7.19 -14.53 -14.41
N CYS A 293 7.15 -15.79 -13.97
CA CYS A 293 7.42 -16.18 -12.57
C CYS A 293 8.90 -16.09 -12.18
N GLN A 294 9.84 -15.89 -13.12
CA GLN A 294 11.25 -15.73 -12.76
C GLN A 294 11.49 -14.49 -11.90
N MET A 295 10.70 -13.43 -12.05
CA MET A 295 10.78 -12.28 -11.15
C MET A 295 10.45 -12.69 -9.70
N MET A 296 9.66 -13.75 -9.48
CA MET A 296 9.38 -14.29 -8.14
C MET A 296 10.61 -14.92 -7.48
N SER A 297 11.69 -15.18 -8.22
CA SER A 297 12.95 -15.69 -7.65
C SER A 297 13.55 -14.71 -6.65
N TYR A 298 13.38 -13.40 -6.88
CA TYR A 298 13.82 -12.37 -5.94
C TYR A 298 13.06 -12.39 -4.61
N PHE A 299 11.88 -13.02 -4.57
CA PHE A 299 11.07 -13.18 -3.36
C PHE A 299 11.12 -14.60 -2.79
N SER A 300 11.90 -15.49 -3.40
CA SER A 300 11.97 -16.91 -3.02
C SER A 300 12.53 -17.12 -1.62
N GLY A 301 13.46 -16.28 -1.15
CA GLY A 301 14.12 -16.48 0.14
C GLY A 301 13.16 -16.34 1.33
N GLU A 302 12.27 -15.36 1.28
CA GLU A 302 11.22 -15.21 2.31
C GLU A 302 10.28 -16.42 2.35
N ARG A 303 9.88 -16.91 1.17
CA ARG A 303 9.02 -18.09 1.04
C ARG A 303 9.72 -19.35 1.53
N TYR A 304 11.00 -19.50 1.21
CA TYR A 304 11.83 -20.62 1.65
C TYR A 304 11.94 -20.69 3.16
N ILE A 305 12.20 -19.56 3.84
CA ILE A 305 12.26 -19.50 5.30
C ILE A 305 10.91 -19.90 5.90
N MET A 306 9.80 -19.26 5.45
CA MET A 306 8.47 -19.57 5.98
C MET A 306 8.08 -21.04 5.76
N TYR A 307 8.23 -21.55 4.54
CA TYR A 307 7.93 -22.94 4.20
C TYR A 307 8.76 -23.91 5.06
N SER A 308 10.07 -23.67 5.19
CA SER A 308 10.96 -24.57 5.93
C SER A 308 10.63 -24.61 7.42
N MET A 309 10.29 -23.46 8.00
CA MET A 309 9.82 -23.39 9.40
C MET A 309 8.48 -24.11 9.57
N PHE A 310 7.49 -23.85 8.70
CA PHE A 310 6.21 -24.57 8.73
C PHE A 310 6.39 -26.09 8.60
N LYS A 311 7.27 -26.53 7.69
CA LYS A 311 7.54 -27.96 7.47
C LYS A 311 8.11 -28.61 8.74
N ARG A 312 9.10 -27.97 9.39
CA ARG A 312 9.67 -28.44 10.65
C ARG A 312 8.62 -28.47 11.77
N ILE A 313 7.78 -27.45 11.88
CA ILE A 313 6.70 -27.35 12.88
C ILE A 313 5.66 -28.45 12.68
N PHE A 314 5.13 -28.61 11.47
CA PHE A 314 4.12 -29.63 11.18
C PHE A 314 4.68 -31.05 11.30
N SER A 315 5.95 -31.28 10.93
CA SER A 315 6.62 -32.55 11.18
C SER A 315 6.97 -32.82 12.66
N ASN A 316 6.66 -31.88 13.58
CA ASN A 316 7.00 -31.91 15.00
C ASN A 316 8.51 -32.07 15.27
N ARG A 317 9.36 -31.51 14.39
CA ARG A 317 10.82 -31.53 14.48
C ARG A 317 11.43 -30.14 14.74
N CYS A 318 10.61 -29.15 15.07
CA CYS A 318 11.07 -27.79 15.35
C CYS A 318 11.38 -27.62 16.84
N ASP A 319 12.56 -27.07 17.16
CA ASP A 319 12.86 -26.67 18.53
C ASP A 319 11.90 -25.58 19.01
N ASN A 320 11.42 -25.70 20.24
CA ASN A 320 10.37 -24.85 20.76
C ASN A 320 10.77 -23.37 20.78
N ALA A 321 12.04 -23.03 21.02
CA ALA A 321 12.48 -21.64 21.01
C ALA A 321 12.43 -21.04 19.60
N TYR A 322 12.86 -21.79 18.58
CA TYR A 322 12.79 -21.34 17.18
C TYR A 322 11.34 -21.24 16.69
N SER A 323 10.44 -22.12 17.14
CA SER A 323 9.00 -22.00 16.84
C SER A 323 8.40 -20.71 17.41
N LEU A 324 8.73 -20.36 18.66
CA LEU A 324 8.27 -19.12 19.30
C LEU A 324 8.86 -17.88 18.63
N LEU A 325 10.15 -17.91 18.28
CA LEU A 325 10.81 -16.83 17.53
C LEU A 325 10.22 -16.69 16.13
N PHE A 326 9.88 -17.79 15.45
CA PHE A 326 9.17 -17.74 14.16
C PHE A 326 7.78 -17.11 14.31
N TYR A 327 7.04 -17.43 15.37
CA TYR A 327 5.79 -16.74 15.65
C TYR A 327 5.98 -15.23 15.89
N MET A 328 6.98 -14.84 16.69
CA MET A 328 7.33 -13.43 16.89
C MET A 328 7.72 -12.74 15.57
N TYR A 329 8.45 -13.44 14.70
CA TYR A 329 8.79 -12.97 13.37
C TYR A 329 7.55 -12.68 12.51
N LEU A 330 6.58 -13.60 12.49
CA LEU A 330 5.32 -13.42 11.77
C LEU A 330 4.52 -12.22 12.30
N VAL A 331 4.51 -12.03 13.63
CA VAL A 331 3.87 -10.87 14.29
C VAL A 331 4.54 -9.56 13.85
N LEU A 332 5.87 -9.45 14.00
CA LEU A 332 6.62 -8.25 13.61
C LEU A 332 6.50 -7.96 12.11
N ARG A 333 6.63 -8.98 11.26
CA ARG A 333 6.45 -8.88 9.80
C ARG A 333 5.05 -8.38 9.45
N THR A 334 4.02 -8.86 10.14
CA THR A 334 2.63 -8.42 9.93
C THR A 334 2.43 -6.97 10.33
N GLN A 335 2.92 -6.57 11.51
CA GLN A 335 2.83 -5.18 11.98
C GLN A 335 3.53 -4.22 11.00
N ILE A 336 4.74 -4.57 10.55
CA ILE A 336 5.49 -3.80 9.56
C ILE A 336 4.75 -3.77 8.22
N ARG A 337 4.16 -4.91 7.78
CA ARG A 337 3.40 -4.98 6.53
C ARG A 337 2.23 -4.01 6.51
N GLN A 338 1.44 -3.97 7.59
CA GLN A 338 0.25 -3.13 7.70
C GLN A 338 0.54 -1.63 7.47
N GLU A 339 1.77 -1.21 7.70
CA GLU A 339 2.24 0.16 7.48
C GLU A 339 2.55 0.43 6.02
N PHE A 340 3.20 -0.52 5.34
CA PHE A 340 3.48 -0.40 3.91
C PHE A 340 2.21 -0.55 3.05
N VAL A 341 1.31 -1.46 3.43
CA VAL A 341 0.07 -1.72 2.65
C VAL A 341 -1.12 -0.87 3.10
N HIS A 342 -0.98 -0.08 4.18
CA HIS A 342 -2.03 0.78 4.74
C HIS A 342 -3.32 0.01 5.05
N ALA A 343 -3.27 -0.87 6.07
CA ALA A 343 -4.39 -1.76 6.43
C ALA A 343 -5.26 -1.27 7.61
N ASN A 344 -5.34 0.04 7.87
CA ASN A 344 -6.18 0.57 8.95
C ASN A 344 -7.56 1.03 8.44
N GLU A 345 -8.50 1.19 9.37
CA GLU A 345 -9.90 1.57 9.07
C GLU A 345 -10.12 3.10 9.06
N VAL A 346 -9.08 3.90 9.29
CA VAL A 346 -9.20 5.36 9.32
C VAL A 346 -9.37 5.90 7.89
N LEU A 347 -10.47 6.61 7.66
CA LEU A 347 -10.82 7.13 6.34
C LEU A 347 -10.05 8.40 5.97
N GLY A 348 -9.95 8.67 4.66
CA GLY A 348 -9.50 9.95 4.11
C GLY A 348 -8.05 9.97 3.58
N LEU A 349 -7.82 10.82 2.58
CA LEU A 349 -6.55 10.94 1.88
C LEU A 349 -5.40 11.39 2.80
N LYS A 350 -5.69 12.22 3.81
CA LYS A 350 -4.69 12.65 4.81
C LYS A 350 -4.12 11.46 5.57
N ASN A 351 -4.97 10.49 5.93
CA ASN A 351 -4.52 9.26 6.58
C ASN A 351 -3.57 8.48 5.66
N PHE A 352 -3.98 8.23 4.41
CA PHE A 352 -3.13 7.58 3.39
C PHE A 352 -1.76 8.26 3.22
N GLN A 353 -1.72 9.60 3.21
CA GLN A 353 -0.48 10.37 3.04
C GLN A 353 0.52 10.17 4.19
N TYR A 354 0.06 9.88 5.42
CA TYR A 354 0.98 9.57 6.52
C TYR A 354 1.74 8.27 6.27
N TYR A 355 1.07 7.22 5.78
CA TYR A 355 1.69 5.93 5.48
C TYR A 355 2.57 5.96 4.23
N ASN A 356 2.18 6.74 3.22
CA ASN A 356 2.91 6.80 1.96
C ASN A 356 4.37 7.28 2.10
N LYS A 357 4.69 8.03 3.17
CA LYS A 357 6.06 8.53 3.41
C LYS A 357 7.08 7.41 3.67
N ALA A 358 6.69 6.31 4.30
CA ALA A 358 7.60 5.21 4.62
C ALA A 358 7.84 4.29 3.41
N LYS A 359 6.94 4.33 2.41
CA LYS A 359 6.88 3.34 1.31
C LYS A 359 8.07 3.38 0.37
N ASP A 360 8.91 4.41 0.42
CA ASP A 360 10.10 4.53 -0.44
C ASP A 360 11.42 4.13 0.21
N THR A 361 11.42 3.80 1.50
CA THR A 361 12.66 3.66 2.28
C THR A 361 13.48 2.44 1.86
N GLY A 362 12.84 1.28 1.73
CA GLY A 362 13.49 0.01 1.44
C GLY A 362 13.87 -0.16 -0.03
N TYR A 363 13.04 0.27 -0.98
CA TYR A 363 13.44 0.16 -2.40
C TYR A 363 14.45 1.24 -2.84
N LYS A 364 14.58 2.36 -2.11
CA LYS A 364 15.69 3.31 -2.29
C LYS A 364 17.01 2.82 -1.67
N ASN A 365 17.02 1.61 -1.09
CA ASN A 365 18.17 1.04 -0.43
C ASN A 365 19.15 0.33 -1.37
N GLY A 366 19.39 0.95 -2.53
CA GLY A 366 20.22 0.39 -3.60
C GLY A 366 19.55 0.47 -4.96
N VAL A 367 20.37 0.60 -6.00
CA VAL A 367 19.91 0.72 -7.40
C VAL A 367 19.12 -0.53 -7.83
N PHE A 368 19.49 -1.70 -7.32
CA PHE A 368 18.81 -2.96 -7.61
C PHE A 368 17.33 -2.94 -7.19
N TYR A 369 17.03 -2.61 -5.93
CA TYR A 369 15.64 -2.61 -5.43
C TYR A 369 14.79 -1.54 -6.10
N TYR A 370 15.38 -0.39 -6.45
CA TYR A 370 14.71 0.62 -7.24
C TYR A 370 14.28 0.08 -8.61
N LYS A 371 15.19 -0.57 -9.34
CA LYS A 371 14.87 -1.23 -10.62
C LYS A 371 13.82 -2.33 -10.45
N LEU A 372 13.92 -3.14 -9.39
CA LEU A 372 12.96 -4.20 -9.06
C LEU A 372 11.56 -3.61 -8.75
N SER A 373 11.47 -2.43 -8.13
CA SER A 373 10.19 -1.77 -7.86
C SER A 373 9.43 -1.40 -9.13
N ILE A 374 10.14 -0.80 -10.10
CA ILE A 374 9.59 -0.46 -11.41
C ILE A 374 9.18 -1.74 -12.16
N LEU A 375 10.03 -2.76 -12.13
CA LEU A 375 9.75 -4.05 -12.76
C LEU A 375 8.51 -4.72 -12.16
N SER A 376 8.46 -4.86 -10.84
CA SER A 376 7.37 -5.58 -10.15
C SER A 376 6.00 -4.97 -10.42
N ALA A 377 5.93 -3.63 -10.57
CA ALA A 377 4.70 -2.94 -10.88
C ALA A 377 4.14 -3.40 -12.21
N VAL A 378 4.98 -3.47 -13.24
CA VAL A 378 4.52 -3.75 -14.60
C VAL A 378 4.55 -5.24 -14.96
N ASN A 379 5.37 -6.04 -14.28
CA ASN A 379 5.66 -7.44 -14.66
C ASN A 379 4.41 -8.33 -14.65
N GLN A 380 3.45 -8.10 -13.75
CA GLN A 380 2.21 -8.88 -13.76
C GLN A 380 1.26 -8.50 -14.90
N PHE A 381 1.39 -7.29 -15.46
CA PHE A 381 0.50 -6.75 -16.47
C PHE A 381 1.06 -6.87 -17.89
N ILE A 382 2.32 -6.49 -18.12
CA ILE A 382 2.95 -6.36 -19.45
C ILE A 382 3.31 -7.72 -20.07
N PHE A 383 3.52 -8.77 -19.27
CA PHE A 383 3.86 -10.10 -19.77
C PHE A 383 2.64 -10.93 -20.22
N ARG A 384 1.50 -10.27 -20.43
CA ARG A 384 0.29 -10.83 -21.04
C ARG A 384 0.05 -10.15 -22.39
N LYS A 385 -0.29 -10.94 -23.42
CA LYS A 385 -0.53 -10.41 -24.78
C LYS A 385 -1.61 -9.33 -24.80
N ASN A 386 -1.42 -8.33 -25.67
CA ASN A 386 -2.41 -7.28 -26.00
C ASN A 386 -2.86 -6.41 -24.81
N ARG A 387 -1.92 -6.02 -23.95
CA ARG A 387 -2.14 -5.10 -22.83
C ARG A 387 -1.65 -3.69 -23.15
N LYS A 388 -2.33 -2.67 -22.62
CA LYS A 388 -1.91 -1.25 -22.71
C LYS A 388 -1.92 -0.64 -21.33
N LEU A 389 -0.92 0.17 -21.02
CA LEU A 389 -0.72 0.73 -19.70
C LEU A 389 -0.47 2.24 -19.79
N GLU A 390 -1.25 3.02 -19.04
CA GLU A 390 -1.04 4.46 -18.84
C GLU A 390 -0.49 4.73 -17.44
N ILE A 391 0.83 4.88 -17.36
CA ILE A 391 1.59 5.07 -16.13
C ILE A 391 1.62 6.55 -15.74
N ARG A 392 1.18 6.87 -14.53
CA ARG A 392 1.33 8.20 -13.92
C ARG A 392 2.68 8.30 -13.23
N ILE A 393 3.48 9.28 -13.63
CA ILE A 393 4.78 9.60 -13.04
C ILE A 393 4.81 11.06 -12.58
N LEU A 394 5.60 11.33 -11.55
CA LEU A 394 5.85 12.71 -11.11
C LEU A 394 6.75 13.44 -12.11
N PRO A 395 6.67 14.78 -12.21
CA PRO A 395 7.68 15.55 -12.92
C PRO A 395 9.08 15.21 -12.41
N PRO A 396 10.03 14.86 -13.30
CA PRO A 396 11.38 14.54 -12.90
C PRO A 396 12.12 15.78 -12.39
N GLN A 397 13.19 15.55 -11.64
CA GLN A 397 14.03 16.65 -11.16
C GLN A 397 14.54 17.48 -12.35
N GLY A 398 14.38 18.80 -12.27
CA GLY A 398 14.76 19.71 -13.35
C GLY A 398 13.89 19.63 -14.62
N ASN A 399 12.80 18.85 -14.61
CA ASN A 399 11.93 18.59 -15.76
C ASN A 399 12.64 17.93 -16.95
N ASP A 400 13.64 17.09 -16.70
CA ASP A 400 14.32 16.28 -17.71
C ASP A 400 13.50 15.01 -18.06
N PHE A 401 12.41 15.22 -18.79
CA PHE A 401 11.49 14.14 -19.21
C PHE A 401 12.16 13.12 -20.13
N GLY A 402 13.05 13.57 -21.01
CA GLY A 402 13.73 12.68 -21.95
C GLY A 402 14.57 11.65 -21.22
N ASN A 403 15.42 12.07 -20.29
CA ASN A 403 16.25 11.16 -19.51
C ASN A 403 15.41 10.21 -18.64
N ASP A 404 14.41 10.71 -17.93
CA ASP A 404 13.62 9.88 -17.00
C ASP A 404 12.75 8.84 -17.73
N ILE A 405 12.01 9.28 -18.76
CA ILE A 405 11.17 8.38 -19.57
C ILE A 405 12.05 7.37 -20.33
N ASN A 406 13.17 7.80 -20.94
CA ASN A 406 14.07 6.86 -21.60
C ASN A 406 14.63 5.82 -20.62
N ARG A 407 15.06 6.22 -19.41
CA ARG A 407 15.53 5.28 -18.38
C ARG A 407 14.47 4.25 -18.00
N MET A 408 13.22 4.67 -17.80
CA MET A 408 12.12 3.74 -17.50
C MET A 408 11.85 2.80 -18.69
N CYS A 409 11.82 3.34 -19.90
CA CYS A 409 11.65 2.54 -21.12
C CYS A 409 12.79 1.54 -21.31
N ASP A 410 14.03 1.92 -21.01
CA ASP A 410 15.19 1.05 -21.12
C ASP A 410 15.14 -0.05 -20.05
N ILE A 411 14.72 0.24 -18.82
CA ILE A 411 14.41 -0.81 -17.82
C ILE A 411 13.40 -1.80 -18.40
N PHE A 412 12.30 -1.32 -18.99
CA PHE A 412 11.29 -2.20 -19.60
C PHE A 412 11.86 -3.04 -20.76
N ARG A 413 12.77 -2.48 -21.57
CA ARG A 413 13.42 -3.18 -22.69
C ARG A 413 14.46 -4.20 -22.24
N THR A 414 15.39 -3.82 -21.36
CA THR A 414 16.47 -4.69 -20.87
C THR A 414 15.92 -5.96 -20.20
N PHE A 415 14.81 -5.85 -19.46
CA PHE A 415 14.14 -7.05 -18.92
C PHE A 415 13.36 -7.83 -20.00
N GLY A 416 12.87 -7.17 -21.05
CA GLY A 416 12.22 -7.79 -22.20
C GLY A 416 13.19 -8.56 -23.13
N GLU A 417 14.46 -8.17 -23.17
CA GLU A 417 15.52 -8.82 -23.96
C GLU A 417 15.84 -10.26 -23.49
N ASN A 418 15.42 -10.63 -22.27
CA ASN A 418 15.44 -12.01 -21.77
C ASN A 418 14.29 -12.93 -22.29
N LYS A 419 13.64 -12.58 -23.43
CA LYS A 419 12.82 -13.40 -24.40
C LYS A 419 11.38 -13.83 -24.01
N SER A 420 10.36 -13.59 -24.88
CA SER A 420 9.30 -14.54 -25.38
C SER A 420 8.33 -13.86 -26.40
N LYS A 421 7.63 -14.62 -27.26
CA LYS A 421 6.55 -14.17 -28.20
C LYS A 421 5.26 -13.64 -27.51
N CYS A 422 5.26 -13.49 -26.19
CA CYS A 422 4.08 -13.14 -25.38
C CYS A 422 4.13 -11.73 -24.78
N ILE A 423 5.18 -10.96 -25.07
CA ILE A 423 5.35 -9.60 -24.59
C ILE A 423 4.47 -8.67 -25.44
N THR A 424 3.85 -7.67 -24.83
CA THR A 424 3.29 -6.55 -25.59
C THR A 424 4.42 -5.78 -26.27
N ASP A 425 4.43 -5.74 -27.59
CA ASP A 425 5.40 -5.02 -28.43
C ASP A 425 5.45 -3.49 -28.18
N LYS A 426 4.69 -2.97 -27.22
CA LYS A 426 4.54 -1.54 -26.98
C LYS A 426 5.02 -1.16 -25.58
N THR A 427 6.02 -0.28 -25.57
CA THR A 427 6.41 0.56 -24.43
C THR A 427 5.17 1.23 -23.81
N PRO A 428 5.08 1.34 -22.47
CA PRO A 428 3.93 1.97 -21.82
C PRO A 428 3.77 3.45 -22.23
N TYR A 429 2.57 3.97 -21.99
CA TYR A 429 2.27 5.38 -22.11
C TYR A 429 2.44 6.05 -20.75
N PHE A 430 2.89 7.30 -20.75
CA PHE A 430 3.14 8.09 -19.55
C PHE A 430 2.21 9.30 -19.48
N ILE A 431 1.79 9.60 -18.26
CA ILE A 431 1.03 10.78 -17.88
C ILE A 431 1.82 11.52 -16.80
N ILE A 432 2.11 12.80 -17.01
CA ILE A 432 2.79 13.63 -15.99
C ILE A 432 1.77 14.08 -14.95
N HIS A 433 2.04 13.77 -13.69
CA HIS A 433 1.16 14.04 -12.57
C HIS A 433 1.58 15.29 -11.80
N PHE A 434 0.87 16.41 -12.02
CA PHE A 434 0.99 17.61 -11.20
C PHE A 434 0.49 17.36 -9.78
N VAL A 435 1.36 17.58 -8.78
CA VAL A 435 1.05 17.31 -7.38
C VAL A 435 0.37 18.52 -6.73
N LYS A 436 -0.84 18.32 -6.20
CA LYS A 436 -1.55 19.29 -5.35
C LYS A 436 -0.81 19.46 -4.01
N ARG A 437 -0.60 20.71 -3.60
CA ARG A 437 0.14 21.07 -2.39
C ARG A 437 -0.52 22.20 -1.64
N LYS A 438 -0.42 22.15 -0.31
CA LYS A 438 -0.93 23.20 0.56
C LYS A 438 -0.20 24.51 0.26
N ASP A 439 -0.95 25.61 0.31
CA ASP A 439 -0.33 26.93 0.27
C ASP A 439 0.48 27.15 1.55
N ILE A 440 1.75 27.49 1.41
CA ILE A 440 2.67 27.70 2.54
C ILE A 440 2.95 29.20 2.77
N SER A 441 2.37 30.06 1.94
CA SER A 441 2.74 31.45 1.82
C SER A 441 1.84 32.35 2.66
N LYS A 442 2.41 33.06 3.64
CA LYS A 442 1.67 34.10 4.38
C LYS A 442 1.72 35.48 3.71
N ASN A 443 2.74 35.75 2.88
CA ASN A 443 3.05 37.08 2.31
C ASN A 443 3.35 37.05 0.80
N GLN A 444 2.58 36.30 0.00
CA GLN A 444 2.71 36.34 -1.46
C GLN A 444 1.62 37.20 -2.08
N GLN A 445 1.91 37.76 -3.27
CA GLN A 445 0.98 38.61 -4.04
C GLN A 445 -0.34 37.89 -4.37
N TYR A 446 -0.32 36.56 -4.49
CA TYR A 446 -1.50 35.72 -4.71
C TYR A 446 -1.26 34.29 -4.21
N ARG A 447 -2.36 33.56 -3.99
CA ARG A 447 -2.38 32.18 -3.46
C ARG A 447 -1.59 31.22 -4.34
N HIS A 448 -0.84 30.32 -3.71
CA HIS A 448 -0.07 29.25 -4.35
C HIS A 448 0.95 29.72 -5.40
N LYS A 449 1.54 30.91 -5.29
CA LYS A 449 2.50 31.45 -6.30
C LYS A 449 3.61 30.45 -6.65
N GLU A 450 4.28 29.88 -5.66
CA GLU A 450 5.37 28.91 -5.88
C GLU A 450 4.91 27.67 -6.65
N LEU A 451 3.71 27.17 -6.34
CA LEU A 451 3.13 26.03 -7.02
C LEU A 451 2.75 26.41 -8.47
N ARG A 452 2.14 27.57 -8.69
CA ARG A 452 1.82 28.11 -10.02
C ARG A 452 3.09 28.26 -10.87
N ASP A 453 4.17 28.78 -10.31
CA ASP A 453 5.48 28.90 -10.99
C ASP A 453 6.07 27.53 -11.36
N THR A 454 5.96 26.56 -10.45
CA THR A 454 6.41 25.18 -10.70
C THR A 454 5.60 24.52 -11.83
N ILE A 455 4.27 24.64 -11.78
CA ILE A 455 3.35 24.12 -12.79
C ILE A 455 3.65 24.76 -14.16
N LYS A 456 3.84 26.09 -14.20
CA LYS A 456 4.21 26.82 -15.42
C LYS A 456 5.51 26.30 -16.03
N LYS A 457 6.59 26.22 -15.25
CA LYS A 457 7.89 25.70 -15.71
C LYS A 457 7.77 24.28 -16.26
N THR A 458 6.99 23.45 -15.58
CA THR A 458 6.76 22.05 -15.97
C THR A 458 5.95 21.95 -17.26
N ALA A 459 4.88 22.75 -17.42
CA ALA A 459 4.07 22.79 -18.64
C ALA A 459 4.89 23.23 -19.87
N LEU A 460 5.75 24.24 -19.71
CA LEU A 460 6.68 24.67 -20.76
C LEU A 460 7.67 23.57 -21.14
N ALA A 461 8.20 22.84 -20.13
CA ALA A 461 9.11 21.73 -20.37
C ALA A 461 8.42 20.54 -21.07
N ILE A 462 7.17 20.23 -20.73
CA ILE A 462 6.35 19.23 -21.43
C ILE A 462 6.18 19.63 -22.91
N ALA A 463 5.83 20.89 -23.18
CA ALA A 463 5.67 21.39 -24.54
C ALA A 463 6.98 21.30 -25.34
N LYS A 464 8.11 21.65 -24.72
CA LYS A 464 9.45 21.51 -25.33
C LYS A 464 9.76 20.04 -25.64
N TYR A 465 9.53 19.14 -24.69
CA TYR A 465 9.79 17.70 -24.87
C TYR A 465 8.92 17.09 -25.97
N LYS A 466 7.62 17.41 -26.03
CA LYS A 466 6.72 16.94 -27.10
C LYS A 466 7.07 17.45 -28.50
N ARG A 467 7.84 18.53 -28.61
CA ARG A 467 8.36 19.06 -29.90
C ARG A 467 9.77 18.56 -30.22
N SER A 468 10.42 17.85 -29.31
CA SER A 468 11.76 17.31 -29.52
C SER A 468 11.73 16.08 -30.44
N TYR A 469 12.87 15.72 -31.02
CA TYR A 469 13.07 14.47 -31.78
C TYR A 469 13.41 13.27 -30.87
N ASP A 470 13.07 13.32 -29.58
CA ASP A 470 13.32 12.21 -28.66
C ASP A 470 12.44 11.00 -29.04
N ARG A 471 13.05 9.82 -29.14
CA ARG A 471 12.39 8.55 -29.49
C ARG A 471 11.23 8.14 -28.58
N THR A 472 11.11 8.72 -27.38
CA THR A 472 10.06 8.42 -26.40
C THR A 472 9.05 9.56 -26.22
N ASN A 473 9.15 10.64 -26.99
CA ASN A 473 8.22 11.78 -26.88
C ASN A 473 6.75 11.37 -27.12
N GLU A 474 6.49 10.36 -27.95
CA GLU A 474 5.17 9.81 -28.25
C GLU A 474 4.61 8.99 -27.08
N ASN A 475 5.48 8.44 -26.22
CA ASN A 475 5.07 7.74 -25.01
C ASN A 475 4.46 8.69 -23.99
N LEU A 476 4.83 9.98 -23.97
CA LEU A 476 4.13 10.98 -23.17
C LEU A 476 2.80 11.38 -23.83
N VAL A 477 1.70 10.88 -23.28
CA VAL A 477 0.35 11.03 -23.86
C VAL A 477 -0.53 12.03 -23.14
N GLY A 478 -0.22 12.39 -21.89
CA GLY A 478 -1.11 13.25 -21.14
C GLY A 478 -0.54 13.87 -19.88
N VAL A 479 -1.40 14.65 -19.21
CA VAL A 479 -1.14 15.22 -17.89
C VAL A 479 -2.32 14.96 -16.95
N ASP A 480 -2.01 14.89 -15.67
CA ASP A 480 -2.93 14.73 -14.55
C ASP A 480 -2.66 15.78 -13.48
N ALA A 481 -3.65 16.07 -12.65
CA ALA A 481 -3.44 16.75 -11.38
C ALA A 481 -4.11 15.96 -10.25
N ALA A 482 -3.33 15.52 -9.27
CA ALA A 482 -3.84 14.75 -8.13
C ALA A 482 -3.00 14.99 -6.86
N GLY A 483 -3.34 14.28 -5.79
CA GLY A 483 -2.92 14.59 -4.44
C GLY A 483 -4.05 15.28 -3.66
N ALA A 484 -3.71 15.97 -2.58
CA ALA A 484 -4.70 16.54 -1.65
C ALA A 484 -5.60 17.62 -2.30
N GLU A 485 -6.84 17.27 -2.64
CA GLU A 485 -7.81 18.19 -3.26
C GLU A 485 -8.12 19.40 -2.37
N LEU A 486 -8.28 19.17 -1.07
CA LEU A 486 -8.54 20.21 -0.07
C LEU A 486 -7.44 21.27 0.01
N ASN A 487 -6.22 20.95 -0.46
CA ASN A 487 -5.08 21.84 -0.40
C ASN A 487 -4.94 22.75 -1.63
N THR A 488 -5.53 22.38 -2.77
CA THR A 488 -5.33 23.09 -4.04
C THR A 488 -6.55 22.95 -4.96
N ARG A 489 -7.18 24.09 -5.28
CA ARG A 489 -8.32 24.16 -6.20
C ARG A 489 -7.89 24.14 -7.67
N PRO A 490 -8.78 23.80 -8.62
CA PRO A 490 -8.46 23.75 -10.05
C PRO A 490 -7.89 25.04 -10.63
N GLU A 491 -8.27 26.20 -10.07
CA GLU A 491 -7.79 27.53 -10.46
C GLU A 491 -6.26 27.65 -10.54
N VAL A 492 -5.51 26.91 -9.70
CA VAL A 492 -4.04 26.90 -9.64
C VAL A 492 -3.39 26.24 -10.86
N PHE A 493 -4.09 25.31 -11.50
CA PHE A 493 -3.59 24.54 -12.64
C PHE A 493 -4.11 25.05 -13.98
N SER A 494 -5.19 25.84 -13.94
CA SER A 494 -5.99 26.29 -15.06
C SER A 494 -5.18 26.78 -16.27
N GLN A 495 -4.22 27.69 -16.07
CA GLN A 495 -3.37 28.21 -17.13
C GLN A 495 -2.52 27.15 -17.82
N ALA A 496 -1.92 26.23 -17.06
CA ALA A 496 -1.10 25.18 -17.65
C ALA A 496 -1.93 24.20 -18.48
N PHE A 497 -3.13 23.82 -18.02
CA PHE A 497 -4.04 22.98 -18.80
C PHE A 497 -4.48 23.68 -20.08
N ARG A 498 -4.89 24.96 -20.01
CA ARG A 498 -5.25 25.75 -21.20
C ARG A 498 -4.09 25.90 -22.18
N TYR A 499 -2.89 26.20 -21.67
CA TYR A 499 -1.66 26.31 -22.46
C TYR A 499 -1.32 25.00 -23.17
N LEU A 500 -1.25 23.89 -22.44
CA LEU A 500 -0.93 22.58 -23.03
C LEU A 500 -1.97 22.18 -24.07
N ARG A 501 -3.26 22.44 -23.81
CA ARG A 501 -4.33 22.14 -24.76
C ARG A 501 -4.17 22.90 -26.07
N GLN A 502 -3.76 24.16 -26.00
CA GLN A 502 -3.59 25.02 -27.17
C GLN A 502 -2.30 24.73 -27.93
N TYR A 503 -1.19 24.44 -27.24
CA TYR A 503 0.15 24.46 -27.83
C TYR A 503 0.83 23.09 -27.95
N VAL A 504 0.21 22.02 -27.45
CA VAL A 504 0.76 20.65 -27.48
C VAL A 504 -0.24 19.70 -28.12
N THR A 505 -0.12 19.51 -29.44
CA THR A 505 -1.00 18.64 -30.21
C THR A 505 -0.99 17.20 -29.69
N GLY A 506 -2.19 16.62 -29.54
CA GLY A 506 -2.36 15.21 -29.18
C GLY A 506 -2.25 14.88 -27.69
N ILE A 507 -1.88 15.84 -26.83
CA ILE A 507 -1.83 15.62 -25.38
C ILE A 507 -3.26 15.48 -24.80
N LYS A 508 -3.42 14.55 -23.86
CA LYS A 508 -4.70 14.23 -23.20
C LYS A 508 -4.71 14.70 -21.75
N PHE A 509 -5.89 14.95 -21.23
CA PHE A 509 -6.07 15.50 -19.88
C PHE A 509 -6.88 14.56 -19.00
N THR A 510 -6.38 14.34 -17.80
CA THR A 510 -7.10 13.77 -16.68
C THR A 510 -6.93 14.70 -15.48
N TYR A 511 -7.86 14.68 -14.54
CA TYR A 511 -7.77 15.48 -13.33
C TYR A 511 -8.51 14.77 -12.21
N HIS A 512 -7.84 14.45 -11.10
CA HIS A 512 -8.51 13.89 -9.93
C HIS A 512 -9.30 15.00 -9.24
N ILE A 513 -10.62 14.84 -9.17
CA ILE A 513 -11.51 15.84 -8.61
C ILE A 513 -12.73 15.16 -7.99
N GLY A 514 -13.22 15.72 -6.89
CA GLY A 514 -14.42 15.22 -6.22
C GLY A 514 -14.20 13.89 -5.50
N GLU A 515 -12.95 13.54 -5.17
CA GLU A 515 -12.60 12.40 -4.31
C GLU A 515 -12.60 12.79 -2.82
N ASP A 516 -12.05 13.97 -2.50
CA ASP A 516 -11.83 14.47 -1.13
C ASP A 516 -12.37 15.89 -1.01
N PHE A 517 -13.45 16.07 -0.25
CA PHE A 517 -14.18 17.33 -0.10
C PHE A 517 -14.77 17.44 1.32
N LEU A 518 -14.97 18.66 1.79
CA LEU A 518 -15.49 18.91 3.15
C LEU A 518 -17.02 18.81 3.22
N ASP A 519 -17.68 19.11 2.10
CA ASP A 519 -19.12 19.10 1.93
C ASP A 519 -19.48 18.68 0.49
N VAL A 520 -20.68 18.15 0.27
CA VAL A 520 -21.12 17.76 -1.08
C VAL A 520 -21.10 18.97 -2.02
N VAL A 521 -21.52 20.15 -1.54
CA VAL A 521 -21.47 21.40 -2.31
C VAL A 521 -20.03 21.78 -2.65
N ASP A 522 -19.09 21.58 -1.72
CA ASP A 522 -17.66 21.83 -1.94
C ASP A 522 -17.10 20.97 -3.08
N GLY A 523 -17.38 19.66 -3.06
CA GLY A 523 -16.94 18.73 -4.09
C GLY A 523 -17.57 19.02 -5.45
N LEU A 524 -18.88 19.30 -5.51
CA LEU A 524 -19.57 19.66 -6.76
C LEU A 524 -19.03 20.96 -7.34
N ARG A 525 -18.81 21.98 -6.51
CA ARG A 525 -18.16 23.22 -6.92
C ARG A 525 -16.76 22.96 -7.46
N ALA A 526 -15.98 22.07 -6.85
CA ALA A 526 -14.64 21.73 -7.32
C ALA A 526 -14.65 21.13 -8.73
N VAL A 527 -15.63 20.26 -9.02
CA VAL A 527 -15.86 19.74 -10.38
C VAL A 527 -16.20 20.89 -11.33
N ASP A 528 -17.10 21.78 -10.96
CA ASP A 528 -17.48 22.92 -11.79
C ASP A 528 -16.31 23.89 -12.08
N GLU A 529 -15.49 24.18 -11.07
CA GLU A 529 -14.27 24.98 -11.21
C GLU A 529 -13.31 24.36 -12.23
N LEU A 530 -13.15 23.03 -12.21
CA LEU A 530 -12.35 22.34 -13.21
C LEU A 530 -12.93 22.54 -14.62
N LEU A 531 -14.24 22.33 -14.79
CA LEU A 531 -14.90 22.48 -16.08
C LEU A 531 -14.70 23.88 -16.65
N ARG A 532 -14.91 24.91 -15.82
CA ARG A 532 -14.82 26.32 -16.20
C ARG A 532 -13.36 26.75 -16.41
N PHE A 533 -12.54 26.64 -15.37
CA PHE A 533 -11.21 27.24 -15.36
C PHE A 533 -10.23 26.50 -16.29
N CYS A 534 -10.29 25.17 -16.36
CA CYS A 534 -9.40 24.40 -17.22
C CYS A 534 -9.96 24.16 -18.64
N LYS A 535 -11.14 24.73 -18.97
CA LYS A 535 -11.88 24.48 -20.21
C LYS A 535 -12.00 22.98 -20.50
N TRP A 536 -12.53 22.25 -19.51
CA TRP A 536 -12.66 20.80 -19.58
C TRP A 536 -13.69 20.42 -20.65
N SER A 537 -13.40 19.36 -21.41
CA SER A 537 -14.20 18.94 -22.55
C SER A 537 -14.61 17.47 -22.44
N LYS A 538 -15.55 17.05 -23.29
CA LYS A 538 -15.99 15.65 -23.41
C LYS A 538 -14.89 14.63 -23.76
N GLN A 539 -13.70 15.09 -24.16
CA GLN A 539 -12.55 14.22 -24.46
C GLN A 539 -11.62 14.02 -23.27
N ASP A 540 -11.83 14.77 -22.18
CA ASP A 540 -10.99 14.76 -21.00
C ASP A 540 -11.60 13.91 -19.88
N ARG A 541 -10.79 13.38 -18.95
CA ARG A 541 -11.23 12.42 -17.93
C ARG A 541 -11.26 12.99 -16.52
N LEU A 542 -12.39 12.85 -15.83
CA LEU A 542 -12.45 13.10 -14.39
C LEU A 542 -11.94 11.85 -13.65
N GLY A 543 -10.90 12.01 -12.84
CA GLY A 543 -10.43 10.97 -11.91
C GLY A 543 -11.30 10.96 -10.66
N HIS A 544 -11.76 9.77 -10.26
CA HIS A 544 -12.70 9.52 -9.17
C HIS A 544 -14.10 10.10 -9.38
N ALA A 545 -14.27 11.42 -9.24
CA ALA A 545 -15.55 12.10 -9.29
C ALA A 545 -16.63 11.49 -8.38
N PHE A 546 -16.23 10.99 -7.19
CA PHE A 546 -17.13 10.32 -6.26
C PHE A 546 -18.31 11.20 -5.88
N VAL A 547 -18.09 12.51 -5.72
CA VAL A 547 -19.15 13.47 -5.38
C VAL A 547 -20.35 13.45 -6.33
N LEU A 548 -20.17 13.06 -7.60
CA LEU A 548 -21.25 13.02 -8.59
C LEU A 548 -22.21 11.85 -8.41
N GLY A 549 -21.80 10.81 -7.67
CA GLY A 549 -22.57 9.56 -7.49
C GLY A 549 -23.02 9.31 -6.05
N LEU A 550 -22.90 10.29 -5.16
CA LEU A 550 -23.25 10.13 -3.75
C LEU A 550 -24.74 10.33 -3.49
N ASP A 551 -25.27 9.53 -2.57
CA ASP A 551 -26.55 9.82 -1.93
C ASP A 551 -26.36 10.97 -0.92
N VAL A 552 -26.88 12.13 -1.28
CA VAL A 552 -26.74 13.36 -0.52
C VAL A 552 -27.45 13.26 0.84
N VAL A 553 -28.62 12.63 0.90
CA VAL A 553 -29.39 12.48 2.15
C VAL A 553 -28.62 11.60 3.11
N GLN A 554 -28.17 10.44 2.63
CA GLN A 554 -27.38 9.51 3.43
C GLN A 554 -26.04 10.11 3.88
N TYR A 555 -25.42 10.95 3.05
CA TYR A 555 -24.17 11.64 3.39
C TYR A 555 -24.33 12.53 4.64
N TYR A 556 -25.41 13.30 4.72
CA TYR A 556 -25.69 14.18 5.85
C TYR A 556 -26.24 13.41 7.07
N GLU A 557 -27.09 12.39 6.88
CA GLU A 557 -27.60 11.53 7.96
C GLU A 557 -26.48 10.87 8.76
N ARG A 558 -25.48 10.28 8.07
CA ARG A 558 -24.31 9.66 8.72
C ARG A 558 -23.50 10.62 9.58
N ARG A 559 -23.70 11.94 9.41
CA ARG A 559 -23.04 13.01 10.14
C ARG A 559 -23.99 13.74 11.10
N SER A 560 -25.18 13.17 11.35
CA SER A 560 -26.23 13.83 12.15
C SER A 560 -26.57 15.23 11.65
N TYR A 561 -26.41 15.48 10.34
CA TYR A 561 -26.60 16.78 9.69
C TYR A 561 -25.66 17.91 10.17
N TRP A 562 -24.51 17.57 10.76
CA TRP A 562 -23.48 18.54 11.14
C TRP A 562 -22.27 18.44 10.20
N ILE A 563 -21.81 19.57 9.67
CA ILE A 563 -20.62 19.68 8.82
C ILE A 563 -19.66 20.72 9.38
N ALA A 564 -18.36 20.42 9.35
CA ALA A 564 -17.31 21.35 9.74
C ALA A 564 -16.43 21.68 8.54
N LEU A 565 -16.30 22.97 8.21
CA LEU A 565 -15.49 23.48 7.11
C LEU A 565 -14.96 24.89 7.41
N PRO A 566 -13.87 25.34 6.75
CA PRO A 566 -13.40 26.72 6.88
C PRO A 566 -14.44 27.72 6.39
N LEU A 567 -14.55 28.86 7.06
CA LEU A 567 -15.51 29.92 6.74
C LEU A 567 -15.43 30.39 5.28
N GLN A 568 -14.21 30.55 4.73
CA GLN A 568 -14.01 30.86 3.31
C GLN A 568 -14.63 29.83 2.36
N VAL A 569 -14.54 28.54 2.69
CA VAL A 569 -15.10 27.45 1.87
C VAL A 569 -16.61 27.48 1.94
N LEU A 570 -17.17 27.79 3.12
CA LEU A 570 -18.62 27.95 3.30
C LEU A 570 -19.16 29.09 2.44
N VAL A 571 -18.54 30.27 2.49
CA VAL A 571 -18.95 31.42 1.66
C VAL A 571 -18.86 31.09 0.17
N ASP A 572 -17.75 30.49 -0.29
CA ASP A 572 -17.62 30.06 -1.69
C ASP A 572 -18.72 29.07 -2.10
N ASN A 573 -19.07 28.11 -1.22
CA ASN A 573 -20.12 27.12 -1.46
C ASN A 573 -21.52 27.76 -1.53
N ILE A 574 -21.83 28.69 -0.60
CA ILE A 574 -23.09 29.43 -0.58
C ILE A 574 -23.27 30.20 -1.88
N VAL A 575 -22.26 30.99 -2.27
CA VAL A 575 -22.33 31.81 -3.50
C VAL A 575 -22.49 30.94 -4.74
N TRP A 576 -21.73 29.85 -4.83
CA TRP A 576 -21.86 28.91 -5.94
C TRP A 576 -23.25 28.28 -6.00
N LEU A 577 -23.75 27.78 -4.88
CA LEU A 577 -25.06 27.13 -4.80
C LEU A 577 -26.19 28.13 -5.07
N ARG A 578 -26.06 29.37 -4.59
CA ARG A 578 -26.99 30.47 -4.82
C ARG A 578 -27.15 30.79 -6.30
N HIS A 579 -26.03 30.86 -7.03
CA HIS A 579 -26.06 31.10 -8.48
C HIS A 579 -26.60 29.88 -9.25
N ARG A 580 -26.31 28.65 -8.78
CA ARG A 580 -26.89 27.43 -9.35
C ARG A 580 -28.39 27.32 -9.13
N ALA A 581 -28.88 27.72 -7.95
CA ALA A 581 -30.30 27.75 -7.62
C ALA A 581 -31.07 28.66 -8.59
N SER A 582 -30.58 29.87 -8.85
CA SER A 582 -31.22 30.78 -9.81
C SER A 582 -31.25 30.27 -11.23
N ALA A 583 -30.22 29.53 -11.65
CA ALA A 583 -30.21 28.90 -12.97
C ALA A 583 -31.24 27.77 -13.12
N LEU A 584 -31.74 27.20 -12.01
CA LEU A 584 -32.74 26.13 -11.98
C LEU A 584 -34.18 26.64 -11.78
N GLY A 585 -34.36 27.95 -11.58
CA GLY A 585 -35.66 28.61 -11.44
C GLY A 585 -36.12 28.75 -9.99
N ASN A 586 -35.96 29.96 -9.42
CA ASN A 586 -36.44 30.44 -8.10
C ASN A 586 -36.90 29.36 -7.12
N ILE A 587 -35.93 28.56 -6.67
CA ILE A 587 -36.18 27.55 -5.64
C ILE A 587 -36.14 28.20 -4.25
N ALA A 588 -36.95 27.68 -3.31
CA ALA A 588 -37.14 28.28 -1.99
C ALA A 588 -35.84 28.51 -1.19
N VAL A 589 -34.80 27.73 -1.48
CA VAL A 589 -33.49 27.81 -0.80
C VAL A 589 -32.72 29.11 -1.09
N GLU A 590 -33.05 29.84 -2.16
CA GLU A 590 -32.34 31.08 -2.53
C GLU A 590 -32.33 32.12 -1.42
N LYS A 591 -33.49 32.36 -0.78
CA LYS A 591 -33.62 33.34 0.30
C LYS A 591 -32.78 32.97 1.52
N GLU A 592 -32.69 31.67 1.81
CA GLU A 592 -31.87 31.18 2.91
C GLU A 592 -30.37 31.34 2.58
N LEU A 593 -29.97 31.04 1.35
CA LEU A 593 -28.60 31.24 0.90
C LEU A 593 -28.18 32.72 0.90
N ASP A 594 -29.08 33.64 0.54
CA ASP A 594 -28.83 35.09 0.64
C ASP A 594 -28.60 35.52 2.10
N LYS A 595 -29.41 35.00 3.03
CA LYS A 595 -29.25 35.25 4.46
C LYS A 595 -27.92 34.71 4.99
N LEU A 596 -27.58 33.46 4.65
CA LEU A 596 -26.31 32.84 5.06
C LEU A 596 -25.10 33.56 4.45
N TYR A 597 -25.23 34.05 3.22
CA TYR A 597 -24.18 34.84 2.58
C TYR A 597 -23.92 36.13 3.36
N ASN A 598 -24.97 36.90 3.66
CA ASN A 598 -24.84 38.15 4.41
C ASN A 598 -24.21 37.92 5.79
N GLU A 599 -24.61 36.85 6.50
CA GLU A 599 -24.02 36.50 7.79
C GLU A 599 -22.52 36.18 7.69
N TYR A 600 -22.16 35.19 6.86
CA TYR A 600 -20.81 34.64 6.85
C TYR A 600 -19.81 35.45 6.03
N PHE A 601 -20.25 36.25 5.06
CA PHE A 601 -19.37 37.15 4.31
C PHE A 601 -18.81 38.25 5.22
N HIS A 602 -19.65 38.87 6.04
CA HIS A 602 -19.21 39.91 6.97
C HIS A 602 -18.26 39.34 8.04
N GLU A 603 -18.54 38.14 8.54
CA GLU A 603 -17.64 37.44 9.48
C GLU A 603 -16.27 37.16 8.83
N LEU A 604 -16.25 36.70 7.57
CA LEU A 604 -15.03 36.32 6.87
C LEU A 604 -14.06 37.49 6.67
N TYR A 605 -14.59 38.67 6.33
CA TYR A 605 -13.78 39.86 6.04
C TYR A 605 -13.69 40.84 7.21
N ASN A 606 -14.32 40.52 8.35
CA ASN A 606 -14.41 41.38 9.53
C ASN A 606 -14.88 42.81 9.17
N MET A 607 -15.90 42.89 8.29
CA MET A 607 -16.44 44.15 7.78
C MET A 607 -17.69 44.54 8.56
N SER A 608 -17.80 45.82 8.94
CA SER A 608 -18.87 46.28 9.82
C SER A 608 -20.18 46.65 9.11
N SER A 609 -20.19 46.90 7.78
CA SER A 609 -21.40 47.40 7.10
C SER A 609 -21.35 47.57 5.57
N GLU A 610 -20.29 47.19 4.86
CA GLU A 610 -20.32 47.32 3.38
C GLU A 610 -21.06 46.13 2.77
N ASP A 611 -22.21 46.39 2.15
CA ASP A 611 -22.91 45.43 1.29
C ASP A 611 -22.03 45.11 0.08
N TYR A 612 -21.36 43.96 0.11
CA TYR A 612 -20.73 43.39 -1.07
C TYR A 612 -21.71 42.43 -1.72
N PRO A 613 -22.21 42.71 -2.95
CA PRO A 613 -23.23 41.87 -3.55
C PRO A 613 -22.73 40.44 -3.79
N CYS A 614 -23.55 39.43 -3.50
CA CYS A 614 -23.25 38.02 -3.79
C CYS A 614 -22.82 37.81 -5.26
N GLU A 615 -23.43 38.54 -6.19
CA GLU A 615 -23.06 38.50 -7.61
C GLU A 615 -21.66 39.08 -7.87
N ALA A 616 -21.28 40.17 -7.20
CA ALA A 616 -19.92 40.71 -7.32
C ALA A 616 -18.88 39.69 -6.84
N TYR A 617 -19.19 38.97 -5.75
CA TYR A 617 -18.35 37.88 -5.27
C TYR A 617 -18.24 36.76 -6.29
N TYR A 618 -19.36 36.34 -6.87
CA TYR A 618 -19.39 35.31 -7.90
C TYR A 618 -18.52 35.69 -9.12
N GLN A 619 -18.64 36.94 -9.59
CA GLN A 619 -17.80 37.45 -10.68
C GLN A 619 -16.32 37.46 -10.31
N SER A 620 -15.96 37.86 -9.09
CA SER A 620 -14.58 37.79 -8.59
C SER A 620 -14.06 36.34 -8.54
N TRP A 621 -14.92 35.40 -8.17
CA TRP A 621 -14.60 33.97 -8.11
C TRP A 621 -14.31 33.41 -9.50
N LEU A 622 -15.05 33.82 -10.53
CA LEU A 622 -14.82 33.41 -11.91
C LEU A 622 -13.41 33.78 -12.43
N LEU A 623 -12.82 34.86 -11.90
CA LEU A 623 -11.49 35.33 -12.29
C LEU A 623 -10.34 34.58 -11.61
N ARG A 624 -10.59 33.72 -10.61
CA ARG A 624 -9.52 33.01 -9.87
C ARG A 624 -8.63 32.12 -10.75
N GLY A 625 -9.17 31.68 -11.90
CA GLY A 625 -8.48 30.90 -12.92
C GLY A 625 -7.66 31.70 -13.94
N ASP A 626 -7.61 33.03 -13.82
CA ASP A 626 -6.90 33.93 -14.74
C ASP A 626 -5.92 34.79 -13.93
N ASN A 627 -4.61 34.58 -14.13
CA ASN A 627 -3.55 35.15 -13.30
C ASN A 627 -2.34 35.68 -14.08
#